data_AF-A0A661XIP0-F1
#
_entry.id   AF-A0A661XIP0-F1
#
_cell.length_a   1.000
_cell.length_b   1.000
_cell.length_c   1.000
_cell.angle_alpha   90.00
_cell.angle_beta   90.00
_cell.angle_gamma   90.00
#
_symmetry.space_group_name_H-M   'P 1'
#
loop_
_entity.id
_entity.type
_entity.pdbx_description
1 polymer ?
#
loop_
_entity_poly.entity_id
_entity_poly.type
_entity_poly.pdbx_seq_one_letter_code
_entity_poly.pdbx_strand_id
1 'polypeptide(L)'
;MKRTILLDNFYSRVREIMPFWLGLLVLIFSLIQTSFAQQVSIKSLELQPNGDVNIYYDLEDEKEDRKYALYLYASLDNYIQPLGNVEGAIGVDLNLGRDKKIVWHAKDELGEDYKGNVALELKGNVYVPFIALDDLYEVFKRGKPYDISWTGGRGDNILNFELYQENKKVESFEEKPNVGKASITIPKNVKPGEYRF
;
A
#
# COMPACT_ATOMS: atom_id res chain seq x y z
N MET A 1 -29.45 17.08 -64.01
CA MET A 1 -28.68 18.18 -63.35
C MET A 1 -29.03 18.40 -61.87
N LYS A 2 -30.29 18.30 -61.43
CA LYS A 2 -30.65 18.52 -60.00
C LYS A 2 -30.09 17.49 -58.99
N ARG A 3 -29.75 16.27 -59.43
CA ARG A 3 -29.30 15.18 -58.53
C ARG A 3 -27.87 15.38 -57.99
N THR A 4 -27.00 16.02 -58.77
CA THR A 4 -25.59 16.25 -58.40
C THR A 4 -25.47 17.32 -57.31
N ILE A 5 -26.26 18.39 -57.40
CA ILE A 5 -26.26 19.50 -56.43
C ILE A 5 -26.71 19.06 -55.02
N LEU A 6 -27.61 18.08 -54.93
CA LEU A 6 -28.07 17.55 -53.65
C LEU A 6 -26.99 16.70 -52.95
N LEU A 7 -26.17 15.98 -53.72
CA LEU A 7 -25.06 15.19 -53.18
C LEU A 7 -23.93 16.12 -52.69
N ASP A 8 -23.59 17.16 -53.46
CA ASP A 8 -22.52 18.09 -53.07
C ASP A 8 -22.84 18.86 -51.79
N ASN A 9 -24.10 19.30 -51.64
CA ASN A 9 -24.57 19.95 -50.40
C ASN A 9 -24.55 19.01 -49.19
N PHE A 10 -24.81 17.71 -49.40
CA PHE A 10 -24.74 16.72 -48.34
C PHE A 10 -23.30 16.46 -47.90
N TYR A 11 -22.37 16.25 -48.83
CA TYR A 11 -20.95 16.04 -48.51
C TYR A 11 -20.30 17.27 -47.86
N SER A 12 -20.64 18.48 -48.31
CA SER A 12 -20.15 19.72 -47.69
C SER A 12 -20.58 19.83 -46.22
N ARG A 13 -21.87 19.58 -45.93
CA ARG A 13 -22.38 19.59 -44.55
C ARG A 13 -21.75 18.49 -43.69
N VAL A 14 -21.60 17.27 -44.21
CA VAL A 14 -20.96 16.18 -43.45
C VAL A 14 -19.52 16.55 -43.08
N ARG A 15 -18.77 17.16 -44.00
CA ARG A 15 -17.37 17.58 -43.77
C ARG A 15 -17.23 18.68 -42.71
N GLU A 16 -18.21 19.57 -42.58
CA GLU A 16 -18.21 20.64 -41.56
C GLU A 16 -18.54 20.12 -40.15
N ILE A 17 -19.44 19.13 -40.03
CA ILE A 17 -19.92 18.65 -38.72
C ILE A 17 -19.05 17.48 -38.21
N MET A 18 -18.40 16.73 -39.10
CA MET A 18 -17.50 15.61 -38.75
C MET A 18 -16.40 15.97 -37.73
N PRO A 19 -15.63 17.08 -37.85
CA PRO A 19 -14.59 17.40 -36.88
C PRO A 19 -15.14 17.71 -35.49
N PHE A 20 -16.35 18.27 -35.39
CA PHE A 20 -17.02 18.52 -34.10
C PHE A 20 -17.40 17.20 -33.42
N TRP A 21 -18.03 16.27 -34.15
CA TRP A 21 -18.37 14.96 -33.61
C TRP A 21 -17.13 14.12 -33.28
N LEU A 22 -16.09 14.18 -34.12
CA LEU A 22 -14.83 13.50 -33.86
C LEU A 22 -14.15 14.05 -32.60
N GLY A 23 -14.13 15.38 -32.43
CA GLY A 23 -13.63 16.04 -31.22
C GLY A 23 -14.43 15.66 -29.97
N LEU A 24 -15.76 15.61 -30.08
CA LEU A 24 -16.64 15.16 -28.99
C LEU A 24 -16.39 13.69 -28.63
N LEU A 25 -16.16 12.83 -29.62
CA LEU A 25 -15.88 11.41 -29.41
C LEU A 25 -14.53 11.19 -28.71
N VAL A 26 -13.51 11.96 -29.10
CA VAL A 26 -12.19 11.96 -28.43
C VAL A 26 -12.30 12.48 -26.99
N LEU A 27 -13.08 13.54 -26.76
CA LEU A 27 -13.33 14.06 -25.41
C LEU A 27 -14.04 13.01 -24.54
N ILE A 28 -15.07 12.34 -25.06
CA ILE A 28 -15.79 11.27 -24.35
C ILE A 28 -14.85 10.10 -24.04
N PHE A 29 -13.99 9.69 -24.97
CA PHE A 29 -13.02 8.62 -24.74
C PHE A 29 -11.96 8.99 -23.69
N SER A 30 -11.57 10.26 -23.59
CA SER A 30 -10.62 10.73 -22.58
C SER A 30 -11.16 10.68 -21.15
N LEU A 31 -12.50 10.68 -20.99
CA LEU A 31 -13.17 10.64 -19.68
C LEU A 31 -13.36 9.21 -19.14
N ILE A 32 -13.12 8.17 -19.95
CA ILE A 32 -13.24 6.76 -19.54
C ILE A 32 -11.87 6.25 -19.07
N GLN A 33 -11.21 6.99 -18.18
CA GLN A 33 -10.06 6.47 -17.45
C GLN A 33 -10.63 5.67 -16.26
N THR A 34 -10.74 4.36 -16.40
CA THR A 34 -11.06 3.48 -15.26
C THR A 34 -9.84 3.43 -14.35
N SER A 35 -9.83 4.23 -13.29
CA SER A 35 -8.85 4.08 -12.21
C SER A 35 -9.15 2.80 -11.45
N PHE A 36 -8.23 1.84 -11.45
CA PHE A 36 -8.36 0.66 -10.62
C PHE A 36 -7.83 1.03 -9.24
N ALA A 37 -8.76 1.29 -8.32
CA ALA A 37 -8.41 1.54 -6.94
C ALA A 37 -7.92 0.24 -6.28
N GLN A 38 -7.21 0.40 -5.17
CA GLN A 38 -6.80 -0.68 -4.27
C GLN A 38 -8.03 -1.51 -3.89
N GLN A 39 -7.99 -2.82 -4.14
CA GLN A 39 -9.15 -3.67 -3.97
C GLN A 39 -8.79 -4.96 -3.21
N VAL A 40 -9.52 -5.19 -2.12
CA VAL A 40 -9.60 -6.48 -1.44
C VAL A 40 -10.99 -7.04 -1.67
N SER A 41 -11.09 -8.26 -2.17
CA SER A 41 -12.38 -8.88 -2.48
C SER A 41 -12.41 -10.34 -2.04
N ILE A 42 -13.28 -10.66 -1.07
CA ILE A 42 -13.58 -12.04 -0.69
C ILE A 42 -14.38 -12.70 -1.82
N LYS A 43 -13.90 -13.85 -2.29
CA LYS A 43 -14.52 -14.63 -3.37
C LYS A 43 -15.42 -15.73 -2.85
N SER A 44 -14.96 -16.47 -1.84
CA SER A 44 -15.68 -17.61 -1.30
C SER A 44 -15.30 -17.87 0.15
N LEU A 45 -16.21 -18.56 0.82
CA LEU A 45 -16.07 -19.07 2.18
C LEU A 45 -16.40 -20.56 2.17
N GLU A 46 -15.57 -21.38 2.78
CA GLU A 46 -15.82 -22.83 2.91
C GLU A 46 -15.68 -23.25 4.37
N LEU A 47 -16.78 -23.72 4.96
CA LEU A 47 -16.75 -24.35 6.27
C LEU A 47 -16.24 -25.78 6.15
N GLN A 48 -15.18 -26.09 6.88
CA GLN A 48 -14.57 -27.41 6.92
C GLN A 48 -15.22 -28.29 7.99
N PRO A 49 -15.19 -29.63 7.84
CA PRO A 49 -15.76 -30.56 8.82
C PRO A 49 -15.17 -30.45 10.23
N ASN A 50 -13.91 -30.00 10.34
CA ASN A 50 -13.24 -29.78 11.62
C ASN A 50 -13.68 -28.48 12.32
N GLY A 51 -14.43 -27.60 11.65
CA GLY A 51 -14.87 -26.31 12.16
C GLY A 51 -14.05 -25.11 11.68
N ASP A 52 -12.98 -25.35 10.89
CA ASP A 52 -12.23 -24.26 10.27
C ASP A 52 -13.03 -23.60 9.16
N VAL A 53 -12.77 -22.31 8.95
CA VAL A 53 -13.35 -21.54 7.86
C VAL A 53 -12.24 -21.13 6.90
N ASN A 54 -12.26 -21.67 5.68
CA ASN A 54 -11.40 -21.19 4.61
C ASN A 54 -12.03 -19.97 3.95
N ILE A 55 -11.23 -18.91 3.78
CA ILE A 55 -11.63 -17.66 3.15
C ILE A 55 -10.72 -17.43 1.96
N TYR A 56 -11.29 -17.37 0.77
CA TYR A 56 -10.54 -17.10 -0.45
C TYR A 56 -10.78 -15.66 -0.90
N TYR A 57 -9.71 -14.95 -1.25
CA TYR A 57 -9.79 -13.54 -1.60
C TYR A 57 -8.75 -13.13 -2.65
N ASP A 58 -9.04 -12.02 -3.33
CA ASP A 58 -8.09 -11.31 -4.19
C ASP A 58 -7.62 -10.03 -3.50
N LEU A 59 -6.34 -9.73 -3.66
CA LEU A 59 -5.72 -8.46 -3.29
C LEU A 59 -5.03 -7.86 -4.51
N GLU A 60 -5.58 -6.77 -5.02
CA GLU A 60 -5.16 -6.11 -6.26
C GLU A 60 -4.86 -4.63 -6.02
N ASP A 61 -3.81 -4.13 -6.67
CA ASP A 61 -3.38 -2.73 -6.70
C ASP A 61 -2.68 -2.48 -8.04
N GLU A 62 -2.72 -1.24 -8.53
CA GLU A 62 -1.96 -0.81 -9.71
C GLU A 62 -0.44 -0.85 -9.47
N LYS A 63 0.01 -0.71 -8.22
CA LYS A 63 1.44 -0.78 -7.84
C LYS A 63 1.82 -2.19 -7.40
N GLU A 64 2.39 -2.97 -8.30
CA GLU A 64 2.77 -4.38 -8.08
C GLU A 64 3.76 -4.60 -6.92
N ASP A 65 4.59 -3.60 -6.62
CA ASP A 65 5.59 -3.64 -5.55
C ASP A 65 5.00 -3.32 -4.15
N ARG A 66 3.72 -2.94 -4.08
CA ARG A 66 3.11 -2.55 -2.82
C ARG A 66 2.79 -3.75 -1.94
N LYS A 67 3.12 -3.61 -0.67
CA LYS A 67 2.80 -4.56 0.38
C LYS A 67 1.57 -4.13 1.17
N TYR A 68 0.88 -5.11 1.75
CA TYR A 68 -0.33 -4.89 2.53
C TYR A 68 -0.24 -5.54 3.91
N ALA A 69 -0.95 -4.93 4.85
CA ALA A 69 -1.29 -5.53 6.11
C ALA A 69 -2.79 -5.84 6.07
N LEU A 70 -3.16 -7.11 6.26
CA LEU A 70 -4.53 -7.58 6.29
C LEU A 70 -4.84 -8.22 7.63
N TYR A 71 -6.02 -7.92 8.17
CA TYR A 71 -6.52 -8.49 9.41
C TYR A 71 -7.98 -8.88 9.25
N LEU A 72 -8.36 -10.01 9.84
CA LEU A 72 -9.73 -10.53 9.85
C LEU A 72 -10.41 -10.11 11.14
N TYR A 73 -11.63 -9.60 11.03
CA TYR A 73 -12.46 -9.15 12.16
C TYR A 73 -13.77 -9.91 12.15
N ALA A 74 -14.41 -10.01 13.32
CA ALA A 74 -15.73 -10.61 13.46
C ALA A 74 -16.74 -9.63 14.07
N SER A 75 -18.02 -9.86 13.80
CA SER A 75 -19.12 -9.09 14.36
C SER A 75 -19.29 -9.23 15.88
N LEU A 76 -18.59 -10.17 16.52
CA LEU A 76 -18.74 -10.51 17.94
C LEU A 76 -18.42 -9.35 18.87
N ASP A 77 -17.45 -8.53 18.49
CA ASP A 77 -17.03 -7.35 19.24
C ASP A 77 -17.30 -6.05 18.47
N ASN A 78 -18.15 -6.11 17.44
CA ASN A 78 -18.37 -5.03 16.45
C ASN A 78 -17.12 -4.67 15.63
N TYR A 79 -16.31 -5.67 15.27
CA TYR A 79 -15.13 -5.52 14.41
C TYR A 79 -14.05 -4.60 15.02
N ILE A 80 -13.91 -4.65 16.34
CA ILE A 80 -12.96 -3.79 17.09
C ILE A 80 -11.58 -4.44 17.09
N GLN A 81 -11.50 -5.71 17.47
CA GLN A 81 -10.25 -6.46 17.58
C GLN A 81 -10.11 -7.45 16.41
N PRO A 82 -8.91 -7.58 15.84
CA PRO A 82 -8.66 -8.63 14.87
C PRO A 82 -8.68 -10.00 15.56
N LEU A 83 -9.15 -11.01 14.84
CA LEU A 83 -9.17 -12.39 15.29
C LEU A 83 -7.75 -12.92 15.48
N GLY A 84 -7.53 -13.70 16.54
CA GLY A 84 -6.21 -14.20 16.91
C GLY A 84 -5.86 -15.54 16.26
N ASN A 85 -6.84 -16.44 16.12
CA ASN A 85 -6.63 -17.80 15.64
C ASN A 85 -6.82 -17.91 14.12
N VAL A 86 -6.00 -17.18 13.37
CA VAL A 86 -6.02 -17.12 11.90
C VAL A 86 -4.65 -17.41 11.31
N GLU A 87 -4.61 -18.10 10.17
CA GLU A 87 -3.37 -18.43 9.46
C GLU A 87 -3.49 -18.28 7.93
N GLY A 88 -2.37 -18.46 7.22
CA GLY A 88 -2.30 -18.37 5.77
C GLY A 88 -1.91 -16.97 5.28
N ALA A 89 -2.55 -16.52 4.21
CA ALA A 89 -2.27 -15.23 3.58
C ALA A 89 -2.95 -14.07 4.36
N ILE A 90 -2.51 -13.83 5.59
CA ILE A 90 -3.00 -12.78 6.49
C ILE A 90 -1.83 -12.23 7.33
N GLY A 91 -1.95 -11.02 7.88
CA GLY A 91 -0.88 -10.35 8.62
C GLY A 91 -0.23 -9.22 7.83
N VAL A 92 1.06 -8.97 8.06
CA VAL A 92 1.83 -7.87 7.43
C VAL A 92 2.70 -8.36 6.28
N ASP A 93 3.23 -7.42 5.47
CA ASP A 93 4.13 -7.70 4.34
C ASP A 93 3.54 -8.66 3.28
N LEU A 94 2.24 -8.55 3.04
CA LEU A 94 1.55 -9.38 2.06
C LEU A 94 1.76 -8.83 0.64
N ASN A 95 2.19 -9.70 -0.26
CA ASN A 95 2.22 -9.42 -1.70
C ASN A 95 0.80 -9.40 -2.28
N LEU A 96 0.62 -8.67 -3.39
CA LEU A 96 -0.58 -8.77 -4.21
C LEU A 96 -0.81 -10.19 -4.76
N GLY A 97 -2.00 -10.43 -5.30
CA GLY A 97 -2.34 -11.66 -6.02
C GLY A 97 -3.77 -12.10 -5.79
N ARG A 98 -4.18 -13.08 -6.60
CA ARG A 98 -5.51 -13.69 -6.58
C ARG A 98 -5.52 -15.01 -5.82
N ASP A 99 -6.72 -15.47 -5.51
CA ASP A 99 -6.98 -16.80 -4.93
C ASP A 99 -6.17 -17.06 -3.63
N LYS A 100 -5.89 -16.00 -2.88
CA LYS A 100 -5.21 -16.09 -1.59
C LYS A 100 -6.15 -16.72 -0.58
N LYS A 101 -5.58 -17.49 0.34
CA LYS A 101 -6.34 -18.27 1.33
C LYS A 101 -5.99 -17.85 2.75
N ILE A 102 -7.02 -17.58 3.54
CA ILE A 102 -6.96 -17.45 5.00
C ILE A 102 -7.68 -18.66 5.59
N VAL A 103 -7.13 -19.23 6.66
CA VAL A 103 -7.82 -20.24 7.47
C VAL A 103 -8.11 -19.62 8.83
N TRP A 104 -9.36 -19.62 9.23
CA TRP A 104 -9.78 -19.20 10.56
C TRP A 104 -10.20 -20.42 11.39
N HIS A 105 -9.50 -20.65 12.49
CA HIS A 105 -9.82 -21.71 13.45
C HIS A 105 -10.93 -21.24 14.39
N ALA A 106 -12.16 -21.25 13.88
CA ALA A 106 -13.31 -20.64 14.55
C ALA A 106 -13.59 -21.25 15.94
N LYS A 107 -13.31 -22.54 16.13
CA LYS A 107 -13.51 -23.22 17.41
C LYS A 107 -12.48 -22.86 18.46
N ASP A 108 -11.24 -22.63 18.06
CA ASP A 108 -10.17 -22.18 18.97
C ASP A 108 -10.44 -20.74 19.43
N GLU A 109 -11.05 -19.92 18.56
CA GLU A 109 -11.43 -18.55 18.85
C GLU A 109 -12.71 -18.45 19.72
N LEU A 110 -13.74 -19.22 19.40
CA LEU A 110 -15.09 -19.06 19.97
C LEU A 110 -15.46 -20.11 21.02
N GLY A 111 -14.68 -21.18 21.10
CA GLY A 111 -14.99 -22.38 21.86
C GLY A 111 -15.81 -23.41 21.06
N GLU A 112 -15.58 -24.69 21.36
CA GLU A 112 -16.23 -25.85 20.70
C GLU A 112 -17.76 -25.82 20.73
N ASP A 113 -18.34 -25.25 21.79
CA ASP A 113 -19.79 -25.24 22.03
C ASP A 113 -20.51 -23.99 21.48
N TYR A 114 -19.79 -23.12 20.77
CA TYR A 114 -20.38 -21.87 20.27
C TYR A 114 -21.54 -22.13 19.29
N LYS A 115 -22.65 -21.43 19.52
CA LYS A 115 -23.84 -21.46 18.65
C LYS A 115 -24.31 -20.04 18.39
N GLY A 116 -24.12 -19.56 17.18
CA GLY A 116 -24.56 -18.23 16.78
C GLY A 116 -24.12 -17.89 15.36
N ASN A 117 -24.64 -16.79 14.84
CA ASN A 117 -24.19 -16.24 13.57
C ASN A 117 -22.97 -15.36 13.81
N VAL A 118 -21.99 -15.43 12.90
CA VAL A 118 -20.83 -14.55 12.89
C VAL A 118 -20.69 -13.98 11.49
N ALA A 119 -20.57 -12.66 11.39
CA ALA A 119 -20.17 -11.99 10.16
C ALA A 119 -18.67 -11.65 10.24
N LEU A 120 -17.99 -11.75 9.11
CA LEU A 120 -16.55 -11.52 8.99
C LEU A 120 -16.27 -10.29 8.13
N GLU A 121 -15.25 -9.54 8.50
CA GLU A 121 -14.74 -8.40 7.74
C GLU A 121 -13.23 -8.52 7.56
N LEU A 122 -12.76 -8.46 6.32
CA LEU A 122 -11.33 -8.43 6.00
C LEU A 122 -10.92 -6.97 5.77
N LYS A 123 -10.16 -6.41 6.70
CA LYS A 123 -9.67 -5.03 6.58
C LYS A 123 -8.22 -5.04 6.15
N GLY A 124 -7.88 -4.14 5.23
CA GLY A 124 -6.55 -4.00 4.69
C GLY A 124 -6.06 -2.57 4.67
N ASN A 125 -4.78 -2.38 4.94
CA ASN A 125 -4.09 -1.13 4.72
C ASN A 125 -2.77 -1.38 4.01
N VAL A 126 -2.29 -0.37 3.28
CA VAL A 126 -0.94 -0.39 2.73
C VAL A 126 0.03 -0.60 3.88
N TYR A 127 0.87 -1.62 3.76
CA TYR A 127 1.96 -1.86 4.70
C TYR A 127 3.14 -1.00 4.26
N VAL A 128 3.40 0.04 5.04
CA VAL A 128 4.64 0.79 4.96
C VAL A 128 5.57 0.14 5.97
N PRO A 129 6.64 -0.53 5.54
CA PRO A 129 7.51 -1.19 6.49
C PRO A 129 8.14 -0.17 7.45
N PHE A 130 8.52 -0.65 8.62
CA PHE A 130 9.31 0.12 9.57
C PHE A 130 10.71 0.36 8.99
N ILE A 131 11.32 1.49 9.31
CA ILE A 131 12.71 1.74 8.97
C ILE A 131 13.55 0.80 9.83
N ALA A 132 14.14 -0.22 9.19
CA ALA A 132 15.17 -1.03 9.82
C ALA A 132 16.52 -0.38 9.51
N LEU A 133 17.28 -0.04 10.56
CA LEU A 133 18.65 0.43 10.43
C LEU A 133 19.56 -0.79 10.55
N ASP A 134 20.39 -1.01 9.54
CA ASP A 134 21.37 -2.09 9.54
C ASP A 134 22.69 -1.55 10.11
N ASP A 135 23.38 -2.37 10.93
CA ASP A 135 24.75 -2.13 11.39
C ASP A 135 25.01 -0.75 12.05
N LEU A 136 24.19 -0.38 13.03
CA LEU A 136 24.38 0.88 13.77
C LEU A 136 25.68 0.88 14.58
N TYR A 137 26.47 1.93 14.38
CA TYR A 137 27.67 2.18 15.19
C TYR A 137 27.28 2.68 16.58
N GLU A 138 27.86 2.09 17.63
CA GLU A 138 27.71 2.57 19.02
C GLU A 138 28.46 3.88 19.27
N VAL A 139 29.55 4.13 18.53
CA VAL A 139 30.43 5.29 18.74
C VAL A 139 30.83 5.93 17.42
N PHE A 140 30.46 7.20 17.25
CA PHE A 140 30.83 8.03 16.11
C PHE A 140 32.00 8.98 16.45
N LYS A 141 33.01 9.03 15.60
CA LYS A 141 34.13 9.98 15.67
C LYS A 141 33.87 11.15 14.74
N ARG A 142 34.08 12.36 15.24
CA ARG A 142 33.89 13.60 14.48
C ARG A 142 34.79 13.66 13.25
N GLY A 143 34.26 14.19 12.16
CA GLY A 143 34.95 14.37 10.89
C GLY A 143 35.30 13.07 10.17
N LYS A 144 34.79 11.92 10.63
CA LYS A 144 34.88 10.66 9.91
C LYS A 144 33.53 10.32 9.26
N PRO A 145 33.53 9.83 8.02
CA PRO A 145 32.34 9.30 7.38
C PRO A 145 31.98 7.94 7.98
N TYR A 146 30.68 7.70 8.13
CA TYR A 146 30.09 6.44 8.57
C TYR A 146 28.97 6.07 7.62
N ASP A 147 29.03 4.87 7.06
CA ASP A 147 28.01 4.40 6.15
C ASP A 147 26.86 3.80 6.96
N ILE A 148 25.67 4.33 6.74
CA ILE A 148 24.43 3.82 7.29
C ILE A 148 23.57 3.29 6.15
N SER A 149 22.94 2.14 6.37
CA SER A 149 21.92 1.63 5.47
C SER A 149 20.61 1.42 6.21
N TRP A 150 19.53 1.72 5.51
CA TRP A 150 18.20 1.46 6.01
C TRP A 150 17.34 0.83 4.93
N THR A 151 16.46 -0.04 5.39
CA THR A 151 15.49 -0.72 4.55
C THR A 151 14.09 -0.51 5.14
N GLY A 152 13.08 -0.82 4.34
CA GLY A 152 11.71 -0.86 4.83
C GLY A 152 10.90 0.42 4.66
N GLY A 153 11.40 1.54 4.15
CA GLY A 153 10.50 2.63 3.73
C GLY A 153 10.19 2.60 2.24
N ARG A 154 9.36 3.55 1.78
CA ARG A 154 9.06 3.74 0.35
C ARG A 154 10.03 4.76 -0.25
N GLY A 155 10.63 4.46 -1.40
CA GLY A 155 11.60 5.37 -2.03
C GLY A 155 11.07 6.74 -2.45
N ASP A 156 9.75 6.93 -2.52
CA ASP A 156 9.09 8.20 -2.78
C ASP A 156 8.88 9.06 -1.51
N ASN A 157 9.11 8.49 -0.32
CA ASN A 157 9.14 9.23 0.94
C ASN A 157 10.55 9.73 1.24
N ILE A 158 10.64 10.83 1.98
CA ILE A 158 11.90 11.44 2.41
C ILE A 158 12.13 11.16 3.89
N LEU A 159 13.37 10.81 4.25
CA LEU A 159 13.87 10.74 5.62
C LEU A 159 14.76 11.92 5.94
N ASN A 160 14.56 12.41 7.16
CA ASN A 160 15.41 13.39 7.78
C ASN A 160 16.24 12.69 8.86
N PHE A 161 17.55 12.70 8.71
CA PHE A 161 18.45 12.34 9.79
C PHE A 161 18.75 13.62 10.58
N GLU A 162 18.52 13.58 11.88
CA GLU A 162 18.79 14.71 12.78
C GLU A 162 19.61 14.21 13.95
N LEU A 163 20.56 15.00 14.44
CA LEU A 163 21.33 14.66 15.62
C LEU A 163 20.80 15.45 16.81
N TYR A 164 20.45 14.76 17.88
CA TYR A 164 19.99 15.35 19.12
C TYR A 164 20.96 15.08 20.27
N GLN A 165 21.13 16.10 21.12
CA GLN A 165 21.70 15.94 22.45
C GLN A 165 20.59 16.21 23.45
N GLU A 166 20.22 15.19 24.22
CA GLU A 166 19.01 15.21 25.05
C GLU A 166 17.77 15.55 24.19
N ASN A 167 17.17 16.72 24.37
CA ASN A 167 16.00 17.22 23.63
C ASN A 167 16.32 18.39 22.69
N LYS A 168 17.61 18.72 22.51
CA LYS A 168 18.03 19.82 21.64
C LYS A 168 18.57 19.27 20.33
N LYS A 169 18.01 19.72 19.21
CA LYS A 169 18.56 19.46 17.89
C LYS A 169 19.92 20.16 17.75
N VAL A 170 20.92 19.39 17.34
CA VAL A 170 22.32 19.80 17.20
C VAL A 170 22.66 19.97 15.72
N GLU A 171 22.26 19.03 14.88
CA GLU A 171 22.57 19.02 13.45
C GLU A 171 21.41 18.40 12.66
N SER A 172 21.25 18.80 11.40
CA SER A 172 20.34 18.17 10.45
C SER A 172 21.15 17.75 9.23
N PHE A 173 21.03 16.49 8.82
CA PHE A 173 21.67 16.01 7.62
C PHE A 173 20.76 16.22 6.41
N GLU A 174 21.32 16.06 5.21
CA GLU A 174 20.55 16.13 3.97
C GLU A 174 19.43 15.10 3.94
N GLU A 175 18.30 15.51 3.39
CA GLU A 175 17.16 14.67 3.08
C GLU A 175 17.59 13.48 2.19
N LYS A 176 17.14 12.27 2.55
CA LYS A 176 17.42 11.05 1.78
C LYS A 176 16.13 10.28 1.47
N PRO A 177 16.08 9.49 0.39
CA PRO A 177 14.95 8.60 0.14
C PRO A 177 14.74 7.64 1.33
N ASN A 178 13.50 7.26 1.61
CA ASN A 178 13.16 6.34 2.71
C ASN A 178 13.51 4.87 2.39
N VAL A 179 14.55 4.64 1.59
CA VAL A 179 15.26 3.37 1.44
C VAL A 179 16.63 3.68 0.86
N GLY A 180 17.68 3.02 1.34
CA GLY A 180 18.99 3.08 0.70
C GLY A 180 20.14 3.14 1.68
N LYS A 181 21.23 3.78 1.23
CA LYS A 181 22.48 3.92 1.97
C LYS A 181 22.96 5.36 1.86
N ALA A 182 23.51 5.89 2.95
CA ALA A 182 24.15 7.20 2.96
C ALA A 182 25.38 7.18 3.85
N SER A 183 26.34 8.05 3.53
CA SER A 183 27.49 8.29 4.38
C SER A 183 27.23 9.55 5.21
N ILE A 184 27.14 9.39 6.53
CA ILE A 184 26.95 10.50 7.48
C ILE A 184 28.29 10.88 8.11
N THR A 185 28.56 12.18 8.23
CA THR A 185 29.77 12.68 8.88
C THR A 185 29.38 13.62 10.01
N ILE A 186 29.69 13.24 11.25
CA ILE A 186 29.46 14.12 12.41
C ILE A 186 30.40 15.33 12.31
N PRO A 187 29.91 16.58 12.31
CA PRO A 187 30.74 17.76 12.17
C PRO A 187 31.79 17.90 13.28
N LYS A 188 32.95 18.51 12.96
CA LYS A 188 34.08 18.67 13.90
C LYS A 188 33.79 19.59 15.09
N ASN A 189 32.82 20.49 14.94
CA ASN A 189 32.37 21.45 15.95
C ASN A 189 31.36 20.86 16.96
N VAL A 190 30.83 19.65 16.74
CA VAL A 190 30.01 18.95 17.73
C VAL A 190 30.87 18.59 18.94
N LYS A 191 30.36 18.73 20.16
CA LYS A 191 31.11 18.38 21.37
C LYS A 191 31.11 16.87 21.62
N PRO A 192 32.09 16.29 22.35
CA PRO A 192 31.96 14.93 22.84
C PRO A 192 30.78 14.80 23.82
N GLY A 193 30.06 13.68 23.78
CA GLY A 193 28.93 13.40 24.66
C GLY A 193 28.04 12.27 24.14
N GLU A 194 26.91 12.07 24.81
CA GLU A 194 25.85 11.16 24.37
C GLU A 194 24.88 11.89 23.44
N TYR A 195 24.52 11.21 22.35
CA TYR A 195 23.64 11.75 21.30
C TYR A 195 22.67 10.66 20.84
N ARG A 196 21.56 11.08 20.23
CA ARG A 196 20.61 10.20 19.55
C ARG A 196 20.30 10.74 18.16
N PHE A 197 19.96 9.83 17.26
CA PHE A 197 19.36 10.14 15.96
C PHE A 197 17.83 10.08 16.06
#